data_AF-A0A894JQU2-F1
#
_entry.id   AF-A0A894JQU2-F1
#
_cell.length_a   1.000
_cell.length_b   1.000
_cell.length_c   1.000
_cell.angle_alpha   90.00
_cell.angle_beta   90.00
_cell.angle_gamma   90.00
#
_symmetry.space_group_name_H-M   'P 1'
#
loop_
_entity.id
_entity.type
_entity.pdbx_description
1 polymer ?
#
loop_
_entity_poly.entity_id
_entity_poly.type
_entity_poly.pdbx_seq_one_letter_code
_entity_poly.pdbx_strand_id
1 'polypeptide(L)'
;MMMMTLLTSIVMFIVILIMALASMISKKTFTDREKNSPFECGFDPINSARLPFSIQFFLIAVIFLIFDVEIALLLPMIMIYKISNINLLLITSFFFILILLIGLYHEWYQGALNWKF
;
A
#
# COMPACT_ATOMS: atom_id res chain seq x y z
N MET A 1 8.87 -16.61 19.20
CA MET A 1 8.51 -17.00 17.82
C MET A 1 7.27 -17.90 17.80
N MET A 2 7.25 -19.00 18.57
CA MET A 2 6.09 -19.93 18.65
C MET A 2 4.77 -19.29 19.10
N MET A 3 4.82 -18.30 20.01
CA MET A 3 3.63 -17.55 20.43
C MET A 3 3.06 -16.66 19.32
N MET A 4 3.92 -16.05 18.50
CA MET A 4 3.48 -15.22 17.37
C MET A 4 2.84 -16.09 16.28
N THR A 5 3.43 -17.25 15.98
CA THR A 5 2.86 -18.19 15.00
C THR A 5 1.50 -18.73 15.46
N LEU A 6 1.33 -18.96 16.76
CA LEU A 6 0.06 -19.42 17.34
C LEU A 6 -1.02 -18.33 17.31
N LEU A 7 -0.65 -17.08 17.57
CA LEU A 7 -1.58 -15.95 17.41
C LEU A 7 -2.02 -15.78 15.94
N THR A 8 -1.09 -15.86 14.99
CA THR A 8 -1.42 -15.74 13.57
C THR A 8 -2.33 -16.86 13.08
N SER A 9 -2.13 -18.10 13.55
CA SER A 9 -2.98 -19.22 13.14
C SER A 9 -4.39 -19.12 13.71
N ILE A 10 -4.54 -18.64 14.95
CA ILE A 10 -5.86 -18.37 15.56
C ILE A 10 -6.61 -17.31 14.76
N VAL A 11 -5.95 -16.19 14.41
CA VAL A 11 -6.60 -15.13 13.62
C VAL A 11 -7.04 -15.64 12.25
N MET A 12 -6.19 -16.39 11.55
CA MET A 12 -6.53 -16.99 10.26
C MET A 12 -7.71 -17.95 10.37
N PHE A 13 -7.74 -18.78 11.43
CA PHE A 13 -8.85 -19.70 11.68
C PHE A 13 -10.17 -18.96 11.89
N ILE A 14 -10.16 -17.88 12.67
CA ILE A 14 -11.35 -17.05 12.92
C ILE A 14 -11.86 -16.44 11.62
N VAL A 15 -10.98 -15.88 10.78
CA VAL A 15 -11.38 -15.28 9.48
C VAL A 15 -12.02 -16.32 8.57
N ILE A 16 -11.44 -17.52 8.45
CA ILE A 16 -11.98 -18.60 7.63
C ILE A 16 -13.34 -19.04 8.18
N LEU A 17 -13.48 -19.20 9.50
CA LEU A 17 -14.72 -19.61 10.14
C LEU A 17 -15.83 -18.58 9.91
N ILE A 18 -15.53 -17.28 10.05
CA ILE A 18 -16.49 -16.21 9.77
C ILE A 18 -16.91 -16.22 8.30
N MET A 19 -15.97 -16.33 7.35
CA MET A 19 -16.32 -16.41 5.93
C MET A 19 -17.16 -17.66 5.59
N ALA A 20 -16.84 -18.81 6.19
CA ALA A 20 -17.59 -20.04 6.01
C ALA A 20 -19.03 -19.89 6.54
N LEU A 21 -19.19 -19.40 7.77
CA LEU A 21 -20.50 -19.15 8.36
C LEU A 21 -21.31 -18.14 7.53
N ALA A 22 -20.70 -17.02 7.10
CA ALA A 22 -21.35 -16.03 6.26
C ALA A 22 -21.84 -16.65 4.94
N SER A 23 -21.04 -17.52 4.32
CA SER A 23 -21.43 -18.20 3.08
C SER A 23 -22.55 -19.23 3.29
N MET A 24 -22.54 -19.96 4.40
CA MET A 24 -23.55 -20.97 4.73
C MET A 24 -24.89 -20.35 5.13
N ILE A 25 -24.87 -19.25 5.89
CA ILE A 25 -26.07 -18.53 6.32
C ILE A 25 -26.64 -17.68 5.17
N SER A 26 -25.81 -17.26 4.21
CA SER A 26 -26.26 -16.41 3.11
C SER A 26 -27.41 -17.06 2.33
N LYS A 27 -28.54 -16.36 2.26
CA LYS A 27 -29.68 -16.76 1.42
C LYS A 27 -29.32 -16.48 -0.04
N LYS A 28 -28.57 -17.39 -0.67
CA LYS A 28 -28.29 -17.35 -2.11
C LYS A 28 -29.55 -17.77 -2.87
N THR A 29 -30.49 -16.84 -3.02
CA THR A 29 -31.56 -16.98 -4.01
C THR A 29 -30.91 -16.95 -5.39
N PHE A 30 -31.13 -18.01 -6.16
CA PHE A 30 -30.84 -18.23 -7.59
C PHE A 30 -29.81 -17.31 -8.25
N THR A 31 -28.79 -17.90 -8.88
CA THR A 31 -27.81 -17.17 -9.69
C THR A 31 -28.47 -16.61 -10.94
N ASP A 32 -29.11 -15.45 -10.79
CA ASP A 32 -29.68 -14.70 -11.89
C ASP A 32 -28.55 -13.96 -12.65
N ARG A 33 -28.69 -13.86 -13.97
CA ARG A 33 -27.73 -13.19 -14.84
C ARG A 33 -27.59 -11.72 -14.44
N GLU A 34 -28.71 -11.05 -14.17
CA GLU A 34 -28.74 -9.62 -13.81
C GLU A 34 -28.14 -9.34 -12.43
N LYS A 35 -28.15 -10.33 -11.53
CA LYS A 35 -27.47 -10.21 -10.22
C LYS A 35 -25.96 -10.38 -10.35
N ASN A 36 -25.52 -11.12 -11.37
CA ASN A 36 -24.12 -11.41 -11.65
C ASN A 36 -23.51 -10.44 -12.67
N SER A 37 -24.28 -9.52 -13.26
CA SER A 37 -23.78 -8.49 -14.16
C SER A 37 -23.14 -7.33 -13.37
N PRO A 38 -22.15 -6.62 -13.94
CA PRO A 38 -21.58 -5.43 -13.32
C PRO A 38 -22.63 -4.35 -13.10
N PHE A 39 -22.57 -3.68 -11.95
CA PHE A 39 -23.49 -2.60 -11.64
C PHE A 39 -23.03 -1.28 -12.30
N GLU A 40 -23.78 -0.80 -13.29
CA GLU A 40 -23.63 0.53 -13.89
C GLU A 40 -24.95 1.31 -13.79
N CYS A 41 -25.44 1.51 -12.55
CA CYS A 41 -26.70 2.19 -12.26
C CYS A 41 -27.95 1.59 -12.96
N GLY A 42 -27.92 0.28 -13.24
CA GLY A 42 -29.00 -0.44 -13.94
C GLY A 42 -28.88 -0.45 -15.46
N PHE A 43 -27.79 0.09 -16.02
CA PHE A 43 -27.47 0.00 -17.44
C PHE A 43 -26.45 -1.09 -17.72
N ASP A 44 -26.45 -1.59 -18.96
CA ASP A 44 -25.38 -2.44 -19.46
C ASP A 44 -24.07 -1.65 -19.57
N PRO A 45 -22.93 -2.22 -19.16
CA PRO A 45 -21.68 -1.48 -19.18
C PRO A 45 -21.25 -1.15 -20.60
N ILE A 46 -20.97 0.14 -20.85
CA ILE A 46 -20.62 0.62 -22.19
C ILE A 46 -19.27 0.06 -22.64
N ASN A 47 -18.33 -0.06 -21.70
CA ASN A 47 -16.98 -0.58 -21.92
C ASN A 47 -16.59 -1.56 -20.81
N SER A 48 -15.55 -2.36 -21.05
CA SER A 48 -14.95 -3.17 -19.99
C SER A 48 -14.40 -2.28 -18.88
N ALA A 49 -14.45 -2.73 -17.62
CA ALA A 49 -13.83 -2.04 -16.49
C ALA A 49 -12.29 -1.90 -16.59
N ARG A 50 -11.65 -2.57 -17.55
CA ARG A 50 -10.19 -2.57 -17.77
C ARG A 50 -9.78 -1.52 -18.80
N LEU A 51 -10.21 -0.28 -18.59
CA LEU A 51 -9.78 0.86 -19.40
C LEU A 51 -8.40 1.34 -18.93
N PRO A 52 -7.60 1.95 -19.83
CA PRO A 52 -6.39 2.63 -19.40
C PRO A 52 -6.74 3.70 -18.37
N PHE A 53 -6.16 3.56 -17.19
CA PHE A 53 -6.37 4.46 -16.06
C PHE A 53 -5.38 5.63 -16.13
N SER A 54 -5.60 6.68 -15.33
CA SER A 54 -4.72 7.84 -15.39
C SER A 54 -3.32 7.48 -14.87
N ILE A 55 -2.31 7.91 -15.64
CA ILE A 55 -0.88 7.66 -15.38
C ILE A 55 -0.43 8.28 -14.05
N GLN A 56 -1.18 9.25 -13.54
CA GLN A 56 -0.92 9.91 -12.26
C GLN A 56 -0.88 8.91 -11.09
N PHE A 57 -1.80 7.93 -11.04
CA PHE A 57 -1.79 6.93 -9.96
C PHE A 57 -0.61 5.96 -10.06
N PHE A 58 -0.16 5.66 -11.29
CA PHE A 58 1.03 4.86 -11.48
C PHE A 58 2.28 5.59 -10.95
N LEU A 59 2.41 6.87 -11.27
CA LEU A 59 3.52 7.68 -10.81
C LEU A 59 3.56 7.80 -9.28
N ILE A 60 2.41 8.03 -8.64
CA ILE A 60 2.31 8.06 -7.16
C ILE A 60 2.76 6.71 -6.56
N ALA A 61 2.38 5.58 -7.17
CA ALA A 61 2.78 4.26 -6.68
C ALA A 61 4.30 4.03 -6.76
N VAL A 62 4.95 4.49 -7.84
CA VAL A 62 6.41 4.40 -7.99
C VAL A 62 7.12 5.26 -6.95
N ILE A 63 6.67 6.50 -6.76
CA ILE A 63 7.21 7.42 -5.76
C ILE A 63 7.07 6.82 -4.35
N PHE A 64 5.89 6.28 -4.02
CA PHE A 64 5.64 5.60 -2.74
C PHE A 64 6.60 4.43 -2.51
N LEU A 65 6.84 3.61 -3.53
CA LEU A 65 7.74 2.45 -3.41
C LEU A 65 9.17 2.88 -3.07
N ILE A 66 9.67 3.94 -3.72
CA ILE A 66 11.02 4.47 -3.46
C ILE A 66 11.10 5.00 -2.02
N PHE A 67 10.13 5.82 -1.60
CA PHE A 67 10.07 6.36 -0.24
C PHE A 67 9.97 5.27 0.84
N ASP A 68 9.26 4.16 0.58
CA ASP A 68 9.16 3.04 1.53
C ASP A 68 10.52 2.37 1.75
N VAL A 69 11.30 2.16 0.68
CA VAL A 69 12.68 1.64 0.75
C VAL A 69 13.59 2.60 1.53
N GLU A 70 13.45 3.89 1.33
CA GLU A 70 14.24 4.91 2.03
C GLU A 70 13.94 4.94 3.53
N ILE A 71 12.66 4.82 3.93
CA ILE A 71 12.26 4.71 5.33
C ILE A 71 12.79 3.42 5.97
N ALA A 72 12.78 2.31 5.22
CA ALA A 72 13.34 1.05 5.68
C ALA A 72 14.85 1.16 5.98
N LEU A 73 15.59 2.01 5.25
CA LEU A 73 17.00 2.33 5.52
C LEU A 73 17.19 3.29 6.69
N LEU A 74 16.23 4.18 6.94
CA LEU A 74 16.30 5.16 8.04
C LEU A 74 16.08 4.50 9.41
N LEU A 75 15.14 3.55 9.51
CA LEU A 75 14.73 2.94 10.79
C LEU A 75 15.88 2.26 11.58
N PRO A 76 16.81 1.52 10.96
CA PRO A 76 17.98 0.95 11.64
C PRO A 76 18.91 1.99 12.27
N MET A 77 18.94 3.24 11.77
CA MET A 77 19.83 4.29 12.29
C MET A 77 19.54 4.61 13.76
N ILE A 78 18.28 4.47 14.20
CA ILE A 78 17.87 4.66 15.60
C ILE A 78 18.53 3.61 16.50
N MET A 79 18.65 2.37 16.03
CA MET A 79 19.29 1.30 16.79
C MET A 79 20.82 1.47 16.82
N ILE A 80 21.41 1.97 15.73
CA ILE A 80 22.86 2.18 15.59
C ILE A 80 23.37 3.35 16.46
N TYR A 81 22.49 4.26 16.90
CA TYR A 81 22.82 5.35 17.82
C TYR A 81 23.54 4.88 19.09
N LYS A 82 23.20 3.69 19.60
CA LYS A 82 23.79 3.17 20.84
C LYS A 82 25.18 2.55 20.67
N ILE A 83 25.58 2.23 19.44
CA ILE A 83 26.78 1.43 19.14
C ILE A 83 27.84 2.25 18.41
N SER A 84 27.42 3.23 17.60
CA SER A 84 28.30 4.01 16.73
C SER A 84 28.72 5.35 17.35
N ASN A 85 29.74 5.98 16.76
CA ASN A 85 30.13 7.33 17.13
C ASN A 85 29.04 8.33 16.74
N ILE A 86 28.52 9.06 17.73
CA ILE A 86 27.44 10.04 17.58
C ILE A 86 27.76 11.08 16.50
N ASN A 87 29.00 11.59 16.44
CA ASN A 87 29.36 12.62 15.46
C ASN A 87 29.30 12.10 14.02
N LEU A 88 29.74 10.85 13.79
CA LEU A 88 29.69 10.24 12.47
C LEU A 88 28.24 9.95 12.07
N LEU A 89 27.42 9.44 13.00
CA LEU A 89 26.01 9.14 12.76
C LEU A 89 25.20 10.40 12.45
N LEU A 90 25.49 11.52 13.12
CA LEU A 90 24.85 12.81 12.83
C LEU A 90 25.20 13.30 11.42
N ILE A 91 26.46 13.20 11.02
CA ILE A 91 26.91 13.62 9.69
C ILE A 91 26.25 12.74 8.61
N THR A 92 26.28 11.42 8.77
CA THR A 92 25.69 10.50 7.78
C THR A 92 24.18 10.63 7.69
N SER A 93 23.47 10.74 8.82
CA SER A 93 22.01 10.94 8.82
C SER A 93 21.61 12.29 8.23
N PHE A 94 22.39 13.35 8.48
CA PHE A 94 22.16 14.66 7.86
C PHE A 94 22.31 14.61 6.34
N PHE A 95 23.39 14.01 5.82
CA PHE A 95 23.57 13.86 4.37
C PHE A 95 22.49 12.97 3.75
N PHE A 96 22.10 11.89 4.43
CA PHE A 96 21.03 11.02 3.96
C PHE A 96 19.71 11.78 3.80
N ILE A 97 19.27 12.49 4.85
CA ILE A 97 18.03 13.30 4.81
C ILE A 97 18.11 14.40 3.74
N LEU A 98 19.27 15.03 3.56
CA LEU A 98 19.45 16.07 2.55
C LEU A 98 19.26 15.52 1.13
N ILE A 99 19.78 14.33 0.84
CA ILE A 99 19.58 13.65 -0.46
C ILE A 99 18.09 13.38 -0.69
N LEU A 100 17.38 12.87 0.33
CA LEU A 100 15.93 12.61 0.25
C LEU A 100 15.14 13.89 -0.07
N LEU A 101 15.45 14.99 0.62
CA LEU A 101 14.80 16.27 0.40
C LEU A 101 15.02 16.80 -1.02
N ILE A 102 16.25 16.71 -1.53
CA ILE A 102 16.56 17.14 -2.90
C ILE A 102 15.78 16.30 -3.93
N GLY A 103 15.70 14.99 -3.74
CA GLY A 103 14.92 14.09 -4.60
C GLY A 103 13.44 14.51 -4.64
N LEU A 104 12.84 14.72 -3.47
CA LEU A 104 11.45 15.16 -3.35
C LEU A 104 11.21 16.53 -4.02
N TYR A 105 12.09 17.50 -3.80
CA TYR A 105 11.96 18.82 -4.43
C TYR A 105 12.05 18.74 -5.96
N HIS A 106 12.92 17.87 -6.47
CA HIS A 106 13.05 17.65 -7.91
C HIS A 106 11.77 17.02 -8.49
N GLU A 107 11.21 15.99 -7.86
CA GLU A 107 9.94 15.38 -8.28
C GLU A 107 8.78 16.39 -8.23
N TRP A 108 8.74 17.22 -7.19
CA TRP A 108 7.71 18.24 -7.07
C TRP A 108 7.84 19.29 -8.17
N TYR A 109 9.05 19.75 -8.49
CA TYR A 109 9.29 20.70 -9.57
C TYR A 109 8.89 20.13 -10.95
N GLN A 110 9.07 18.83 -11.17
CA GLN A 110 8.60 18.16 -12.38
C GLN A 110 7.07 18.03 -12.46
N GLY A 111 6.35 18.41 -11.39
CA GLY A 111 4.90 18.33 -11.34
C GLY A 111 4.37 16.90 -11.22
N ALA A 112 5.23 15.97 -10.79
CA ALA A 112 4.86 14.57 -10.56
C ALA A 112 3.74 14.46 -9.49
N LEU A 113 3.74 15.38 -8.52
CA LEU A 113 2.75 15.46 -7.44
C LEU A 113 1.55 16.36 -7.77
N ASN A 114 1.53 17.01 -8.93
CA ASN A 114 0.45 17.94 -9.28
C ASN A 114 -0.75 17.19 -9.83
N TRP A 115 -1.87 17.29 -9.11
CA TRP A 115 -3.16 16.84 -9.62
C TRP A 115 -3.69 17.89 -10.58
N LYS A 116 -3.62 17.62 -11.90
CA LYS A 116 -4.45 18.33 -12.86
C LYS A 116 -5.79 17.60 -12.92
N PHE A 117 -6.85 18.32 -12.54
CA PHE A 117 -8.23 17.92 -12.77
C PHE A 117 -8.51 17.74 -14.26
#